data_AF-A0A4C2AC33-F1
#
_entry.id   AF-A0A4C2AC33-F1
#
_cell.length_a   1.000
_cell.length_b   1.000
_cell.length_c   1.000
_cell.angle_alpha   90.00
_cell.angle_beta   90.00
_cell.angle_gamma   90.00
#
_symmetry.space_group_name_H-M   'P 1'
#
loop_
_entity.id
_entity.type
_entity.pdbx_description
1 polymer ?
#
loop_
_entity_poly.entity_id
_entity_poly.type
_entity_poly.pdbx_seq_one_letter_code
_entity_poly.pdbx_strand_id
1 'polypeptide(L)'
;MLFNLEGNKWRHMRNKLSPTFTSGKMKLMFPIIVSISEEFVQVFAQAAQVNEVVEVSDLMARFTTDVIGSCAFGLDISSLRDPDNKFRLMGRKSLVQQRYGRFGIAFRNSFPQLAKSYA
;
A
#
# COMPACT_ATOMS: atom_id res chain seq x y z
N MET A 1 -0.92 -13.00 2.45
CA MET A 1 -0.20 -12.25 1.39
C MET A 1 1.19 -12.82 1.23
N LEU A 2 1.87 -12.61 0.10
CA LEU A 2 3.15 -13.25 -0.27
C LEU A 2 4.15 -13.41 0.89
N PHE A 3 4.26 -12.39 1.75
CA PHE A 3 5.16 -12.36 2.91
C PHE A 3 4.84 -13.37 4.02
N ASN A 4 3.62 -13.91 4.06
CA ASN A 4 3.18 -14.93 5.01
C ASN A 4 3.19 -16.34 4.39
N LEU A 5 3.64 -16.49 3.14
CA LEU A 5 3.78 -17.78 2.49
C LEU A 5 5.20 -18.30 2.67
N GLU A 6 5.33 -19.62 2.74
CA GLU A 6 6.63 -20.29 2.91
C GLU A 6 6.87 -21.33 1.81
N GLY A 7 8.14 -21.70 1.65
CA GLY A 7 8.60 -22.78 0.76
C GLY A 7 8.10 -22.63 -0.68
N ASN A 8 7.61 -23.75 -1.24
CA ASN A 8 7.17 -23.81 -2.65
C ASN A 8 5.99 -22.88 -2.96
N LYS A 9 5.11 -22.63 -1.98
CA LYS A 9 3.96 -21.72 -2.18
C LYS A 9 4.42 -20.28 -2.37
N TRP A 10 5.38 -19.84 -1.55
CA TRP A 10 6.02 -18.54 -1.73
C TRP A 10 6.76 -18.44 -3.05
N ARG A 11 7.56 -19.45 -3.39
CA ARG A 11 8.34 -19.48 -4.64
C ARG A 11 7.43 -19.37 -5.86
N HIS A 12 6.36 -20.16 -5.90
CA HIS A 12 5.37 -20.12 -6.96
C HIS A 12 4.70 -18.75 -7.08
N MET A 13 4.30 -18.17 -5.94
CA MET A 13 3.62 -16.89 -5.96
C MET A 13 4.55 -15.73 -6.36
N ARG A 14 5.79 -15.73 -5.85
CA ARG A 14 6.82 -14.76 -6.23
C ARG A 14 7.09 -14.82 -7.74
N ASN A 15 7.25 -16.01 -8.31
CA ASN A 15 7.50 -16.17 -9.74
C ASN A 15 6.37 -15.59 -10.62
N LYS A 16 5.12 -15.63 -10.16
CA LYS A 16 3.99 -15.00 -10.87
C LYS A 16 3.96 -13.48 -10.77
N LEU A 17 4.47 -12.90 -9.68
CA LEU A 17 4.41 -11.45 -9.43
C LEU A 17 5.66 -10.71 -9.95
N SER A 18 6.82 -11.35 -9.97
CA SER A 18 8.08 -10.74 -10.42
C SER A 18 8.00 -10.08 -11.82
N PRO A 19 7.33 -10.65 -12.84
CA PRO A 19 7.26 -10.04 -14.17
C PRO A 19 6.59 -8.66 -14.21
N THR A 20 5.73 -8.35 -13.23
CA THR A 20 5.02 -7.06 -13.13
C THR A 20 5.98 -5.91 -12.82
N PHE A 21 7.13 -6.18 -12.19
CA PHE A 21 8.10 -5.17 -11.77
C PHE A 21 9.35 -5.12 -12.67
N THR A 22 9.25 -5.61 -13.90
CA THR A 22 10.34 -5.47 -14.89
C THR A 22 10.53 -4.01 -15.30
N SER A 23 11.75 -3.64 -15.72
CA SER A 23 12.05 -2.26 -16.14
C SER A 23 11.11 -1.74 -17.24
N GLY A 24 10.66 -2.62 -18.15
CA GLY A 24 9.67 -2.27 -19.17
C GLY A 24 8.32 -1.90 -18.58
N LYS A 25 7.81 -2.69 -17.61
CA LYS A 25 6.55 -2.38 -16.91
C LYS A 25 6.68 -1.14 -16.02
N MET A 26 7.82 -0.96 -15.36
CA MET A 26 8.10 0.25 -14.57
C MET A 26 8.11 1.51 -15.44
N LYS A 27 8.69 1.46 -16.64
CA LYS A 27 8.61 2.58 -17.60
C LYS A 27 7.19 2.91 -18.02
N LEU A 28 6.31 1.90 -18.16
CA LEU A 28 4.89 2.13 -18.47
C LEU A 28 4.12 2.78 -17.31
N MET A 29 4.52 2.51 -16.06
CA MET A 29 3.93 3.15 -14.88
C MET A 29 4.43 4.58 -14.66
N PHE A 30 5.58 4.94 -15.22
CA PHE A 30 6.25 6.22 -14.97
C PHE A 30 5.37 7.46 -15.25
N PRO A 31 4.63 7.57 -16.36
CA PRO A 31 3.77 8.73 -16.61
C PRO A 31 2.69 8.94 -15.55
N ILE A 32 2.13 7.84 -15.02
CA ILE A 32 1.13 7.88 -13.93
C ILE A 32 1.78 8.44 -12.67
N ILE A 33 2.98 7.98 -12.32
CA ILE A 33 3.72 8.46 -11.14
C ILE A 33 4.06 9.94 -11.28
N VAL A 34 4.46 10.41 -12.46
CA VAL A 34 4.76 11.82 -12.71
C VAL A 34 3.51 12.68 -12.51
N SER A 35 2.37 12.29 -13.08
CA SER A 35 1.11 13.02 -12.92
C SER A 35 0.70 13.16 -11.45
N ILE A 36 0.80 12.09 -10.67
CA ILE A 36 0.49 12.11 -9.22
C ILE A 36 1.53 12.95 -8.46
N SER A 37 2.80 12.93 -8.90
CA SER A 37 3.86 13.74 -8.30
C SER A 37 3.63 15.24 -8.51
N GLU A 38 3.15 15.65 -9.68
CA GLU A 38 2.80 17.05 -9.96
C GLU A 38 1.67 17.54 -9.04
N GLU A 39 0.64 16.72 -8.82
CA GLU A 39 -0.41 17.01 -7.84
C GLU A 39 0.15 17.09 -6.42
N PHE A 40 1.02 16.16 -6.04
CA PHE A 40 1.67 16.17 -4.73
C PHE A 40 2.43 17.47 -4.47
N VAL A 41 3.20 17.98 -5.46
CA VAL A 41 3.92 19.26 -5.31
C VAL A 41 2.95 20.41 -5.05
N GLN A 42 1.81 20.45 -5.75
CA GLN A 42 0.79 21.48 -5.54
C GLN A 42 0.19 21.41 -4.13
N VAL A 43 -0.20 20.21 -3.68
CA VAL A 43 -0.78 20.01 -2.35
C VAL A 43 0.24 20.32 -1.25
N PHE A 44 1.50 19.91 -1.44
CA PHE A 44 2.58 20.21 -0.50
C PHE A 44 2.82 21.72 -0.38
N ALA A 45 2.89 22.43 -1.51
CA ALA A 45 3.09 23.88 -1.53
C ALA A 45 1.93 24.61 -0.81
N GLN A 46 0.69 24.19 -1.04
CA GLN A 46 -0.48 24.73 -0.33
C GLN A 46 -0.40 24.45 1.17
N ALA A 47 -0.05 23.22 1.57
CA ALA A 47 0.08 22.86 2.98
C ALA A 47 1.17 23.67 3.69
N ALA A 48 2.29 23.94 3.01
CA ALA A 48 3.40 24.74 3.52
C ALA A 48 3.10 26.25 3.62
N GLN A 49 2.13 26.75 2.83
CA GLN A 49 1.66 28.13 2.96
C GLN A 49 0.69 28.32 4.12
N VAL A 50 -0.14 27.32 4.40
CA VAL A 50 -1.21 27.40 5.40
C VAL A 50 -0.72 27.01 6.80
N ASN A 51 0.19 26.05 6.90
CA ASN A 51 0.62 25.50 8.19
C ASN A 51 2.08 25.84 8.48
N GLU A 52 2.37 26.23 9.72
CA GLU A 52 3.75 26.42 10.19
C GLU A 52 4.53 25.09 10.24
N VAL A 53 3.82 23.99 10.52
CA VAL A 53 4.37 22.63 10.55
C VAL A 53 3.58 21.74 9.61
N VAL A 54 4.28 21.09 8.68
CA VAL A 54 3.70 20.15 7.72
C VAL A 54 4.06 18.73 8.13
N GLU A 55 3.03 17.89 8.30
CA GLU A 55 3.21 16.45 8.52
C GLU A 55 3.51 15.78 7.16
N VAL A 56 4.79 15.52 6.91
CA VAL A 56 5.27 14.99 5.62
C VAL A 56 4.96 13.50 5.47
N SER A 57 4.89 12.74 6.57
CA SER A 57 4.73 11.29 6.50
C SER A 57 3.35 10.88 5.97
N ASP A 58 2.32 11.65 6.31
CA ASP A 58 0.94 11.51 5.90
C ASP A 58 0.74 11.93 4.45
N LEU A 59 1.37 13.04 4.04
CA LEU A 59 1.39 13.45 2.63
C LEU A 59 2.05 12.37 1.75
N MET A 60 3.18 11.82 2.20
CA MET A 60 3.83 10.70 1.51
C MET A 60 2.98 9.43 1.53
N ALA A 61 2.24 9.17 2.61
CA ALA A 61 1.33 8.03 2.68
C ALA A 61 0.15 8.17 1.68
N ARG A 62 -0.40 9.38 1.51
CA ARG A 62 -1.42 9.68 0.49
C ARG A 62 -0.85 9.52 -0.92
N PHE A 63 0.29 10.14 -1.21
CA PHE A 63 1.01 9.98 -2.48
C PHE A 63 1.22 8.50 -2.84
N THR A 64 1.76 7.72 -1.89
CA THR A 64 2.01 6.28 -2.10
C THR A 64 0.72 5.50 -2.36
N THR A 65 -0.36 5.88 -1.68
CA THR A 65 -1.68 5.26 -1.87
C THR A 65 -2.20 5.50 -3.28
N ASP A 66 -2.13 6.73 -3.76
CA ASP A 66 -2.58 7.10 -5.12
C ASP A 66 -1.74 6.39 -6.18
N VAL A 67 -0.41 6.39 -6.03
CA VAL A 67 0.51 5.68 -6.95
C VAL A 67 0.17 4.20 -7.03
N ILE A 68 -0.02 3.52 -5.90
CA ILE A 68 -0.38 2.09 -5.88
C ILE A 68 -1.78 1.88 -6.44
N GLY A 69 -2.74 2.72 -6.08
CA GLY A 69 -4.11 2.69 -6.58
C GLY A 69 -4.19 2.73 -8.10
N SER A 70 -3.52 3.71 -8.68
CA SER A 70 -3.54 3.92 -10.13
C SER A 70 -2.71 2.87 -10.86
N CYS A 71 -1.49 2.56 -10.40
CA CYS A 71 -0.63 1.59 -11.08
C CYS A 71 -1.10 0.14 -10.94
N ALA A 72 -1.58 -0.28 -9.77
CA ALA A 72 -1.95 -1.67 -9.51
C ALA A 72 -3.43 -1.97 -9.79
N PHE A 73 -4.32 -1.01 -9.60
CA PHE A 73 -5.77 -1.20 -9.71
C PHE A 73 -6.43 -0.36 -10.80
N GLY A 74 -5.71 0.55 -11.45
CA GLY A 74 -6.29 1.47 -12.44
C GLY A 74 -7.31 2.43 -11.84
N LEU A 75 -7.23 2.68 -10.53
CA LEU A 75 -8.16 3.54 -9.81
C LEU A 75 -7.59 4.95 -9.67
N ASP A 76 -8.43 5.95 -9.91
CA ASP A 76 -8.20 7.31 -9.46
C ASP A 76 -8.75 7.46 -8.04
N ILE A 77 -7.85 7.54 -7.08
CA ILE A 77 -8.17 7.61 -5.66
C ILE A 77 -8.22 9.08 -5.20
N SER A 78 -7.37 9.94 -5.77
CA SER A 78 -7.26 11.35 -5.40
C SER A 78 -7.11 11.59 -3.88
N SER A 79 -6.41 10.70 -3.15
CA SER A 79 -6.27 10.79 -1.68
C SER A 79 -5.35 11.91 -1.22
N LEU A 80 -4.55 12.49 -2.12
CA LEU A 80 -3.80 13.72 -1.86
C LEU A 80 -4.72 14.87 -1.45
N ARG A 81 -5.85 15.03 -2.15
CA ARG A 81 -6.86 16.08 -1.90
C ARG A 81 -7.97 15.64 -0.94
N ASP A 82 -8.30 14.36 -0.93
CA ASP A 82 -9.26 13.78 0.02
C ASP A 82 -8.56 12.83 1.01
N PRO A 83 -8.11 13.33 2.18
CA PRO A 83 -7.48 12.52 3.21
C PRO A 83 -8.34 11.33 3.64
N ASP A 84 -9.68 11.49 3.65
CA ASP A 84 -10.61 10.49 4.18
C ASP A 84 -11.12 9.54 3.10
N ASN A 85 -10.43 9.49 1.97
CA ASN A 85 -10.74 8.56 0.90
C ASN A 85 -10.85 7.12 1.40
N LYS A 86 -11.94 6.45 1.03
CA LYS A 86 -12.26 5.08 1.49
C LYS A 86 -11.15 4.07 1.18
N PHE A 87 -10.50 4.18 0.02
CA PHE A 87 -9.40 3.28 -0.34
C PHE A 87 -8.21 3.48 0.59
N ARG A 88 -7.82 4.73 0.87
CA ARG A 88 -6.75 5.05 1.84
C ARG A 88 -7.08 4.52 3.22
N LEU A 89 -8.30 4.77 3.70
CA LEU A 89 -8.75 4.30 5.02
C LEU A 89 -8.71 2.77 5.12
N MET A 90 -9.18 2.06 4.09
CA MET A 90 -9.14 0.60 4.06
C MET A 90 -7.72 0.06 3.93
N GLY A 91 -6.86 0.70 3.13
CA GLY A 91 -5.44 0.36 3.01
C GLY A 91 -4.71 0.50 4.34
N ARG A 92 -4.92 1.62 5.05
CA ARG A 92 -4.38 1.84 6.40
C ARG A 92 -4.87 0.80 7.39
N LYS A 93 -6.17 0.47 7.38
CA LYS A 93 -6.72 -0.61 8.24
C LYS A 93 -6.09 -1.96 7.92
N SER A 94 -5.87 -2.29 6.65
CA SER A 94 -5.25 -3.56 6.24
C SER A 94 -3.80 -3.69 6.72
N LEU A 95 -3.04 -2.60 6.72
CA LEU A 95 -1.63 -2.58 7.14
C LEU A 95 -1.44 -2.49 8.66
N VAL A 96 -2.25 -1.67 9.33
CA VAL A 96 -2.08 -1.35 10.77
C VAL A 96 -2.96 -2.22 11.65
N GLN A 97 -4.17 -2.55 11.22
CA GLN A 97 -5.17 -3.21 12.05
C GLN A 97 -5.01 -4.74 11.99
N GLN A 98 -4.15 -5.25 12.87
CA GLN A 98 -4.01 -6.68 13.13
C GLN A 98 -5.28 -7.21 13.83
N ARG A 99 -6.20 -7.82 13.08
CA ARG A 99 -7.52 -8.29 13.55
C ARG A 99 -7.51 -9.23 14.79
N TYR A 100 -6.36 -9.84 15.11
CA TYR A 100 -6.21 -10.77 16.23
C TYR A 100 -5.21 -10.31 17.32
N GLY A 101 -4.70 -9.07 17.25
CA GLY A 101 -3.68 -8.55 18.15
C GLY A 101 -2.36 -9.36 18.13
N ARG A 102 -1.38 -8.99 18.97
CA ARG A 102 -0.09 -9.72 19.07
C ARG A 102 -0.29 -11.20 19.45
N PHE A 103 -1.26 -11.50 20.31
CA PHE A 103 -1.50 -12.85 20.81
C PHE A 103 -2.06 -13.80 19.75
N GLY A 104 -3.00 -13.37 18.92
CA GLY A 104 -3.53 -14.25 17.88
C GLY A 104 -2.61 -14.42 16.68
N ILE A 105 -1.70 -13.47 16.42
CA ILE A 105 -0.60 -13.66 15.46
C ILE A 105 0.39 -14.69 16.02
N ALA A 106 0.78 -14.56 17.30
CA ALA A 106 1.67 -15.50 17.96
C ALA A 106 1.09 -16.91 17.94
N PHE A 107 -0.20 -17.07 18.25
CA PHE A 107 -0.89 -18.36 18.17
C PHE A 107 -0.88 -18.95 16.76
N ARG A 108 -1.16 -18.14 15.73
CA ARG A 108 -1.12 -18.58 14.32
C ARG A 108 0.28 -19.03 13.88
N ASN A 109 1.32 -18.36 14.37
CA ASN A 109 2.70 -18.66 14.02
C ASN A 109 3.26 -19.86 14.81
N SER A 110 2.91 -20.00 16.08
CA SER A 110 3.36 -21.11 16.94
C SER A 110 2.56 -22.41 16.71
N PHE A 111 1.29 -22.32 16.31
CA PHE A 111 0.42 -23.49 16.07
C PHE A 111 -0.23 -23.46 14.67
N PRO A 112 0.58 -23.54 13.59
CA PRO A 112 0.10 -23.39 12.22
C PRO A 112 -0.80 -24.54 11.74
N GLN A 113 -0.80 -25.69 12.42
CA GLN A 113 -1.70 -26.81 12.09
C GLN A 113 -3.12 -26.62 12.66
N LEU A 114 -3.24 -26.16 13.91
CA LEU A 114 -4.54 -25.85 14.53
C LEU A 114 -5.22 -24.66 13.86
N ALA A 115 -4.44 -23.62 13.52
CA ALA A 115 -4.95 -22.44 12.82
C ALA A 115 -5.51 -22.76 11.42
N LYS A 116 -5.07 -23.85 10.78
CA LYS A 116 -5.61 -24.33 9.49
C LYS A 116 -6.86 -25.20 9.63
N SER A 117 -7.15 -25.73 10.82
CA SER A 117 -8.33 -26.59 11.06
C SER A 117 -9.60 -25.81 11.43
N TYR A 118 -9.46 -24.53 11.83
CA TYR A 118 -10.56 -23.65 12.24
C TYR A 118 -10.77 -22.45 11.29
N ALA A 119 -10.18 -22.48 10.10
CA ALA A 119 -10.31 -21.46 9.04
C ALA A 119 -10.90 -22.08 7.77
#